data_AF-A0A2V8RD53-F1
#
_entry.id   AF-A0A2V8RD53-F1
#
_cell.length_a   1.000
_cell.length_b   1.000
_cell.length_c   1.000
_cell.angle_alpha   90.00
_cell.angle_beta   90.00
_cell.angle_gamma   90.00
#
_symmetry.space_group_name_H-M   'P 1'
#
loop_
_entity.id
_entity.type
_entity.pdbx_description
1 polymer ?
#
loop_
_entity_poly.entity_id
_entity_poly.type
_entity_poly.pdbx_seq_one_letter_code
_entity_poly.pdbx_strand_id
1 'polypeptide(L)'
;MFFVGLQLSRENRNVACYTRAALSENMTYSENPQMNHRLLILFAVAAFLLILLIIGCNKSATPPVANTQALANATPDQFAAARATFDKNCKGCHGENGQGGPVKLEDGTKLKVPSLREGHALRHPDSDFVKQITKGGDGMPAFADKLKPDQINECVRFIRHEFQGGMTLPGEPMKSPTKDMKMK
;
A
#
# COMPACT_ATOMS: atom_id res chain seq x y z
N MET A 1 -29.35 -36.84 41.78
CA MET A 1 -29.71 -35.56 41.15
C MET A 1 -29.51 -35.68 39.65
N PHE A 2 -30.50 -35.21 38.92
CA PHE A 2 -30.87 -35.43 37.53
C PHE A 2 -29.78 -35.17 36.48
N PHE A 3 -29.54 -36.17 35.61
CA PHE A 3 -29.19 -35.96 34.20
C PHE A 3 -30.42 -36.34 33.38
N VAL A 4 -31.06 -35.37 32.73
CA VAL A 4 -32.10 -35.61 31.72
C VAL A 4 -31.46 -35.32 30.37
N GLY A 5 -31.03 -36.37 29.68
CA GLY A 5 -30.70 -36.37 28.25
C GLY A 5 -31.77 -37.17 27.52
N LEU A 6 -32.67 -36.48 26.83
CA LEU A 6 -33.84 -37.05 26.19
C LEU A 6 -33.55 -37.37 24.70
N GLN A 7 -33.55 -38.67 24.42
CA GLN A 7 -34.11 -39.38 23.26
C GLN A 7 -33.48 -39.24 21.86
N LEU A 8 -32.76 -40.32 21.52
CA LEU A 8 -32.72 -40.96 20.21
C LEU A 8 -34.07 -41.63 19.90
N SER A 9 -34.60 -41.43 18.69
CA SER A 9 -35.55 -42.34 18.03
C SER A 9 -35.32 -42.20 16.53
N ARG A 10 -34.69 -43.17 15.85
CA ARG A 10 -35.17 -44.51 15.49
C ARG A 10 -36.34 -44.45 14.50
N GLU A 11 -35.95 -44.40 13.24
CA GLU A 11 -36.50 -45.08 12.06
C GLU A 11 -37.68 -46.04 12.29
N ASN A 12 -38.81 -45.84 11.59
CA ASN A 12 -39.40 -46.90 10.77
C ASN A 12 -40.45 -46.39 9.76
N ARG A 13 -40.46 -47.11 8.65
CA ARG A 13 -41.28 -47.08 7.43
C ARG A 13 -42.77 -47.36 7.67
N ASN A 14 -43.62 -46.98 6.70
CA ASN A 14 -44.80 -47.70 6.16
C ASN A 14 -45.46 -46.78 5.09
N VAL A 15 -45.27 -46.95 3.78
CA VAL A 15 -45.84 -47.94 2.85
C VAL A 15 -47.38 -47.92 2.79
N ALA A 16 -47.93 -47.39 1.68
CA ALA A 16 -49.16 -47.83 1.01
C ALA A 16 -49.01 -47.45 -0.48
N CYS A 17 -48.80 -48.44 -1.37
CA CYS A 17 -49.83 -49.03 -2.25
C CYS A 17 -50.51 -47.95 -3.11
N TYR A 18 -50.41 -47.94 -4.45
CA TYR A 18 -50.89 -48.98 -5.34
C TYR A 18 -50.33 -48.82 -6.77
N THR A 19 -50.28 -49.96 -7.44
CA THR A 19 -49.92 -50.23 -8.82
C THR A 19 -50.87 -49.62 -9.87
N ARG A 20 -50.25 -49.11 -10.95
CA ARG A 20 -50.54 -49.37 -12.38
C ARG A 20 -51.75 -48.70 -13.04
N ALA A 21 -51.47 -47.73 -13.92
CA ALA A 21 -52.00 -47.57 -15.29
C ALA A 21 -51.36 -46.30 -15.90
N ALA A 22 -50.50 -46.42 -16.93
CA ALA A 22 -50.83 -46.29 -18.36
C ALA A 22 -51.10 -44.81 -18.74
N LEU A 23 -50.47 -44.15 -19.72
CA LEU A 23 -50.13 -44.46 -21.12
C LEU A 23 -49.08 -43.38 -21.58
N SER A 24 -48.09 -43.72 -22.41
CA SER A 24 -48.01 -43.40 -23.86
C SER A 24 -47.94 -41.87 -24.14
N GLU A 25 -47.08 -41.26 -24.95
CA GLU A 25 -46.18 -41.70 -26.02
C GLU A 25 -45.22 -40.54 -26.39
N ASN A 26 -44.01 -40.91 -26.80
CA ASN A 26 -43.21 -40.33 -27.90
C ASN A 26 -42.83 -38.83 -27.89
N MET A 27 -41.54 -38.55 -27.72
CA MET A 27 -40.88 -37.61 -28.63
C MET A 27 -39.39 -37.92 -28.78
N THR A 28 -39.14 -38.85 -29.71
CA THR A 28 -38.08 -38.78 -30.72
C THR A 28 -36.95 -37.79 -30.44
N TYR A 29 -35.84 -38.30 -29.91
CA TYR A 29 -34.52 -37.70 -30.16
C TYR A 29 -34.25 -37.83 -31.66
N SER A 30 -34.60 -36.76 -32.39
CA SER A 30 -34.36 -36.63 -33.82
C SER A 30 -32.92 -36.16 -34.01
N GLU A 31 -31.98 -37.10 -34.14
CA GLU A 31 -30.76 -36.81 -34.89
C GLU A 31 -31.13 -36.67 -36.36
N ASN A 32 -30.93 -35.47 -36.92
CA ASN A 32 -30.45 -35.16 -38.29
C ASN A 32 -30.90 -33.76 -38.73
N PRO A 33 -30.26 -33.13 -39.73
CA PRO A 33 -28.82 -32.93 -39.92
C PRO A 33 -28.55 -31.45 -40.33
N GLN A 34 -27.29 -31.12 -40.63
CA GLN A 34 -26.91 -29.90 -41.35
C GLN A 34 -27.06 -28.58 -40.59
N MET A 35 -26.56 -28.50 -39.35
CA MET A 35 -26.01 -27.21 -38.90
C MET A 35 -24.76 -26.96 -39.73
N ASN A 36 -24.89 -26.08 -40.74
CA ASN A 36 -23.87 -25.69 -41.70
C ASN A 36 -22.48 -25.73 -41.03
N HIS A 37 -21.62 -26.68 -41.40
CA HIS A 37 -20.33 -26.86 -40.70
C HIS A 37 -19.54 -25.56 -40.58
N ARG A 38 -19.68 -24.66 -41.56
CA ARG A 38 -19.12 -23.30 -41.52
C ARG A 38 -19.63 -22.47 -40.34
N LEU A 39 -20.92 -22.54 -40.02
CA LEU A 39 -21.50 -21.83 -38.88
C LEU A 39 -21.07 -22.45 -37.55
N LEU A 40 -21.02 -23.79 -37.46
CA LEU A 40 -20.47 -24.48 -36.27
C LEU A 40 -18.98 -24.17 -36.06
N ILE A 41 -18.18 -24.14 -37.13
CA ILE A 41 -16.76 -23.79 -37.08
C ILE A 41 -16.58 -22.32 -36.66
N LEU A 42 -17.41 -21.39 -37.16
CA LEU A 42 -17.36 -19.99 -36.74
C LEU A 42 -17.72 -19.81 -35.27
N PHE A 43 -18.74 -20.51 -34.75
CA PHE A 43 -19.06 -20.51 -33.33
C PHE A 43 -17.94 -21.13 -32.48
N ALA A 44 -17.32 -22.22 -32.95
CA ALA A 44 -16.20 -22.86 -32.26
C ALA A 44 -14.94 -21.97 -32.23
N VAL A 45 -14.60 -21.30 -33.33
CA VAL A 45 -13.46 -20.37 -33.40
C VAL A 45 -13.71 -19.12 -32.58
N ALA A 46 -14.93 -18.56 -32.60
CA ALA A 46 -15.30 -17.42 -31.76
C ALA A 46 -15.27 -17.78 -30.26
N ALA A 47 -15.76 -18.97 -29.88
CA ALA A 47 -15.66 -19.46 -28.52
C ALA A 47 -14.21 -19.70 -28.09
N PHE A 48 -13.38 -20.28 -28.98
CA PHE A 48 -11.96 -20.51 -28.69
C PHE A 48 -11.15 -19.21 -28.58
N LEU A 49 -11.41 -18.23 -29.44
CA LEU A 49 -10.80 -16.88 -29.36
C LEU A 49 -11.26 -16.13 -28.11
N LEU A 50 -12.54 -16.26 -27.75
CA LEU A 50 -13.07 -15.69 -26.51
C LEU A 50 -12.39 -16.33 -25.29
N ILE A 51 -12.23 -17.66 -25.28
CA ILE A 51 -11.51 -18.43 -24.24
C ILE A 51 -10.04 -18.03 -24.16
N LEU A 52 -9.35 -17.84 -25.29
CA LEU A 52 -7.96 -17.36 -25.31
C LEU A 52 -7.82 -15.94 -24.76
N LEU A 53 -8.83 -15.09 -24.93
CA LEU A 53 -8.86 -13.74 -24.36
C LEU A 53 -8.96 -13.78 -22.81
N ILE A 54 -9.60 -14.82 -22.23
CA ILE A 54 -9.77 -14.97 -20.77
C ILE A 54 -8.55 -15.66 -20.12
N ILE A 55 -7.70 -16.34 -20.89
CA ILE A 55 -6.45 -16.99 -20.40
C ILE A 55 -5.27 -15.99 -20.38
N GLY A 56 -5.48 -14.76 -20.86
CA GLY A 56 -4.50 -13.67 -20.87
C GLY A 56 -4.46 -12.85 -19.58
N CYS A 57 -4.24 -13.48 -18.43
CA CYS A 57 -3.58 -12.92 -17.24
C CYS A 57 -3.77 -13.86 -16.06
N ASN A 58 -2.73 -14.60 -15.69
CA ASN A 58 -2.31 -14.81 -14.30
C ASN A 58 -0.91 -15.43 -14.30
N LYS A 59 0.10 -14.61 -14.58
CA LYS A 59 1.42 -14.84 -13.98
C LYS A 59 1.30 -14.49 -12.50
N SER A 60 0.62 -15.36 -11.75
CA SER A 60 0.71 -15.37 -10.29
C SER A 60 2.09 -15.93 -9.97
N ALA A 61 3.07 -15.05 -9.84
CA ALA A 61 4.31 -15.38 -9.17
C ALA A 61 3.92 -15.81 -7.75
N THR A 62 4.07 -17.09 -7.43
CA THR A 62 3.90 -17.62 -6.10
C THR A 62 4.89 -16.91 -5.18
N PRO A 63 4.46 -16.03 -4.24
CA PRO A 63 5.38 -15.58 -3.21
C PRO A 63 5.71 -16.79 -2.33
N PRO A 64 6.97 -16.95 -1.86
CA PRO A 64 7.26 -17.94 -0.84
C PRO A 64 6.32 -17.69 0.35
N VAL A 65 5.78 -18.76 0.92
CA VAL A 65 4.91 -18.72 2.11
C VAL A 65 5.73 -18.16 3.27
N ALA A 66 5.79 -16.83 3.36
CA ALA A 66 6.23 -16.10 4.52
C ALA A 66 5.03 -16.00 5.45
N ASN A 67 5.21 -16.57 6.64
CA ASN A 67 4.32 -16.59 7.77
C ASN A 67 3.45 -15.32 7.87
N THR A 68 2.17 -15.41 7.49
CA THR A 68 1.24 -14.28 7.35
C THR A 68 0.91 -13.59 8.70
N GLN A 69 1.41 -14.14 9.80
CA GLN A 69 1.27 -13.59 11.15
C GLN A 69 2.26 -12.44 11.45
N ALA A 70 3.29 -12.22 10.61
CA ALA A 70 4.21 -11.09 10.78
C ALA A 70 3.70 -9.78 10.14
N LEU A 71 2.77 -9.85 9.17
CA LEU A 71 2.32 -8.68 8.40
C LEU A 71 1.08 -7.99 8.99
N ALA A 72 0.30 -8.69 9.82
CA ALA A 72 -0.87 -8.11 10.50
C ALA A 72 -0.53 -7.17 11.66
N ASN A 73 0.74 -7.18 12.11
CA ASN A 73 1.26 -6.32 13.18
C ASN A 73 2.22 -5.24 12.67
N ALA A 74 2.34 -5.03 11.36
CA ALA A 74 3.10 -3.91 10.83
C ALA A 74 2.32 -2.62 11.15
N THR A 75 2.70 -1.94 12.22
CA THR A 75 2.29 -0.55 12.46
C THR A 75 2.57 0.24 11.18
N PRO A 76 1.60 1.02 10.67
CA PRO A 76 1.85 1.90 9.53
C PRO A 76 3.09 2.76 9.81
N ASP A 77 4.07 2.76 8.91
CA ASP A 77 5.23 3.65 9.02
C ASP A 77 4.74 5.10 8.88
N GLN A 78 4.60 5.76 10.03
CA GLN A 78 4.13 7.14 10.13
C GLN A 78 4.99 8.10 9.30
N PHE A 79 6.26 7.76 9.04
CA PHE A 79 7.22 8.62 8.35
C PHE A 79 7.51 8.19 6.91
N ALA A 80 6.79 7.22 6.34
CA ALA A 80 7.09 6.71 4.99
C ALA A 80 7.20 7.83 3.93
N ALA A 81 6.27 8.80 3.95
CA ALA A 81 6.28 9.93 3.02
C ALA A 81 7.43 10.92 3.29
N ALA A 82 7.75 11.18 4.57
CA ALA A 82 8.84 12.06 4.97
C ALA A 82 10.20 11.43 4.64
N ARG A 83 10.36 10.13 4.86
CA ARG A 83 11.54 9.33 4.47
C ARG A 83 11.78 9.41 2.97
N ALA A 84 10.75 9.19 2.16
CA ALA A 84 10.84 9.33 0.70
C ALA A 84 11.20 10.76 0.26
N THR A 85 10.75 11.78 1.00
CA THR A 85 11.11 13.18 0.73
C THR A 85 12.58 13.45 1.07
N PHE A 86 13.05 12.95 2.22
CA PHE A 86 14.44 13.04 2.65
C PHE A 86 15.37 12.33 1.66
N ASP A 87 15.01 11.12 1.22
CA ASP A 87 15.77 10.33 0.25
C ASP A 87 15.98 11.06 -1.07
N LYS A 88 14.94 11.75 -1.55
CA LYS A 88 14.97 12.45 -2.84
C LYS A 88 15.69 13.79 -2.78
N ASN A 89 15.56 14.52 -1.67
CA ASN A 89 15.96 15.93 -1.62
C ASN A 89 17.13 16.22 -0.68
N CYS A 90 17.30 15.44 0.38
CA CYS A 90 18.20 15.78 1.49
C CYS A 90 19.40 14.84 1.57
N LYS A 91 19.19 13.55 1.28
CA LYS A 91 20.21 12.49 1.38
C LYS A 91 21.48 12.79 0.59
N GLY A 92 21.37 13.42 -0.57
CA GLY A 92 22.52 13.73 -1.44
C GLY A 92 23.61 14.54 -0.74
N CYS A 93 23.22 15.39 0.22
CA CYS A 93 24.16 16.23 0.98
C CYS A 93 24.29 15.81 2.45
N HIS A 94 23.19 15.37 3.07
CA HIS A 94 23.17 14.99 4.48
C HIS A 94 23.56 13.53 4.74
N GLY A 95 23.69 12.71 3.69
CA GLY A 95 23.91 11.28 3.80
C GLY A 95 22.63 10.50 4.16
N GLU A 96 22.67 9.19 3.95
CA GLU A 96 21.54 8.29 4.19
C GLU A 96 21.07 8.29 5.64
N ASN A 97 22.03 8.40 6.57
CA ASN A 97 21.77 8.39 8.00
C ASN A 97 21.90 9.79 8.61
N GLY A 98 21.87 10.86 7.81
CA GLY A 98 22.01 12.22 8.33
C GLY A 98 23.39 12.52 8.93
N GLN A 99 24.44 11.76 8.57
CA GLN A 99 25.79 11.95 9.11
C GLN A 99 26.47 13.27 8.64
N GLY A 100 25.96 13.90 7.59
CA GLY A 100 26.58 15.05 6.95
C GLY A 100 27.95 14.71 6.33
N GLY A 101 28.79 15.73 6.15
CA GLY A 101 30.13 15.55 5.61
C GLY A 101 30.53 16.62 4.58
N PRO A 102 31.75 16.49 4.01
CA PRO A 102 32.20 17.38 2.95
C PRO A 102 31.47 17.06 1.65
N VAL A 103 30.78 18.05 1.09
CA VAL A 103 30.12 17.97 -0.21
C VAL A 103 30.71 19.01 -1.15
N LYS A 104 30.76 18.68 -2.44
CA LYS A 104 31.09 19.65 -3.49
C LYS A 104 29.80 20.03 -4.20
N LEU A 105 29.51 21.31 -4.21
CA LEU A 105 28.45 21.86 -5.04
C LEU A 105 28.90 21.89 -6.51
N GLU A 106 27.94 22.04 -7.42
CA GLU A 106 28.19 22.05 -8.87
C GLU A 106 29.06 23.23 -9.31
N ASP A 107 29.04 24.33 -8.55
CA ASP A 107 29.90 25.50 -8.73
C ASP A 107 31.37 25.28 -8.28
N GLY A 108 31.69 24.08 -7.76
CA GLY A 108 33.00 23.72 -7.23
C GLY A 108 33.23 24.11 -5.77
N THR A 109 32.26 24.77 -5.12
CA THR A 109 32.33 25.16 -3.71
C THR A 109 32.33 23.91 -2.83
N LYS A 110 33.30 23.82 -1.90
CA LYS A 110 33.34 22.76 -0.89
C LYS A 110 32.60 23.24 0.35
N LEU A 111 31.48 22.59 0.65
CA LEU A 111 30.70 22.86 1.85
C LEU A 111 30.85 21.70 2.83
N LYS A 112 30.89 22.01 4.13
CA LYS A 112 30.80 20.99 5.19
C LYS A 112 29.39 20.97 5.74
N VAL A 113 28.62 19.96 5.33
CA VAL A 113 27.25 19.77 5.80
C VAL A 113 27.30 19.25 7.25
N PRO A 114 26.59 19.89 8.19
CA PRO A 114 26.56 19.43 9.57
C PRO A 114 25.86 18.08 9.69
N SER A 115 26.31 17.28 10.66
CA SER A 115 25.59 16.06 11.05
C SER A 115 24.26 16.43 11.69
N LEU A 116 23.19 15.73 11.30
CA LEU A 116 21.88 15.84 11.92
C LEU A 116 21.80 15.05 13.24
N ARG A 117 22.78 14.19 13.51
CA ARG A 117 22.81 13.28 14.66
C ARG A 117 23.53 13.86 15.88
N GLU A 118 24.37 14.86 15.69
CA GLU A 118 25.25 15.38 16.74
C GLU A 118 25.59 16.87 16.55
N GLY A 119 26.13 17.48 17.60
CA GLY A 119 26.67 18.84 17.54
C GLY A 119 25.59 19.92 17.43
N HIS A 120 25.82 20.89 16.54
CA HIS A 120 25.03 22.11 16.41
C HIS A 120 23.55 21.84 16.08
N ALA A 121 23.27 20.85 15.22
CA ALA A 121 21.91 20.52 14.79
C ALA A 121 20.98 20.14 15.96
N LEU A 122 21.50 19.51 17.02
CA LEU A 122 20.71 19.10 18.18
C LEU A 122 20.22 20.28 19.02
N ARG A 123 20.86 21.45 18.90
CA ARG A 123 20.59 22.63 19.75
C ARG A 123 19.59 23.60 19.14
N HIS A 124 19.25 23.42 17.88
CA HIS A 124 18.26 24.25 17.20
C HIS A 124 16.83 23.78 17.50
N PRO A 125 15.86 24.69 17.69
CA PRO A 125 14.43 24.36 17.70
C PRO A 125 13.92 23.95 16.32
N ASP A 126 12.76 23.29 16.26
CA ASP A 126 12.15 22.83 15.00
C ASP A 126 11.86 23.99 14.04
N SER A 127 11.54 25.18 14.56
CA SER A 127 11.33 26.39 13.76
C SER A 127 12.54 26.77 12.91
N ASP A 128 13.76 26.55 13.42
CA ASP A 128 14.98 26.84 12.70
C ASP A 128 15.20 25.85 11.56
N PHE A 129 14.87 24.57 11.77
CA PHE A 129 14.89 23.57 10.71
C PHE A 129 13.87 23.91 9.62
N VAL A 130 12.64 24.24 9.99
CA VAL A 130 11.59 24.64 9.04
C VAL A 130 12.03 25.86 8.24
N LYS A 131 12.60 26.88 8.91
CA LYS A 131 13.10 28.10 8.27
C LYS A 131 14.24 27.78 7.30
N GLN A 132 15.21 26.96 7.70
CA GLN A 132 16.35 26.58 6.88
C GLN A 132 15.91 25.78 5.65
N ILE A 133 14.98 24.82 5.80
CA ILE A 133 14.45 24.05 4.67
C ILE A 133 13.65 24.96 3.73
N THR A 134 12.85 25.86 4.28
CA THR A 134 12.01 26.76 3.47
C THR A 134 12.85 27.76 2.68
N LYS A 135 13.77 28.46 3.35
CA LYS A 135 14.51 29.60 2.78
C LYS A 135 15.89 29.24 2.24
N GLY A 136 16.44 28.08 2.59
CA GLY A 136 17.85 27.76 2.38
C GLY A 136 18.78 28.63 3.22
N GLY A 137 20.07 28.54 2.95
CA GLY A 137 21.13 29.27 3.64
C GLY A 137 22.43 28.47 3.76
N ASP A 138 23.57 29.14 3.88
CA ASP A 138 24.89 28.50 4.08
C ASP A 138 25.22 27.41 3.03
N GLY A 139 24.78 27.61 1.79
CA GLY A 139 24.96 26.65 0.69
C GLY A 139 23.89 25.55 0.61
N MET A 140 22.91 25.52 1.53
CA MET A 140 21.69 24.71 1.39
C MET A 140 20.67 25.45 0.50
N PRO A 141 20.10 24.79 -0.53
CA PRO A 141 19.07 25.40 -1.38
C PRO A 141 17.74 25.57 -0.64
N ALA A 142 16.92 26.50 -1.11
CA ALA A 142 15.55 26.68 -0.65
C ALA A 142 14.62 25.61 -1.22
N PHE A 143 13.68 25.12 -0.40
CA PHE A 143 12.69 24.12 -0.81
C PHE A 143 11.24 24.61 -0.78
N ALA A 144 10.99 25.90 -0.49
CA ALA A 144 9.65 26.49 -0.47
C ALA A 144 8.84 26.25 -1.77
N ASP A 145 9.51 26.24 -2.93
CA ASP A 145 8.87 26.03 -4.22
C ASP A 145 8.65 24.56 -4.57
N LYS A 146 9.27 23.64 -3.81
CA LYS A 146 9.25 22.19 -4.07
C LYS A 146 8.42 21.40 -3.07
N LEU A 147 8.33 21.86 -1.83
CA LEU A 147 7.67 21.17 -0.73
C LEU A 147 6.62 22.06 -0.09
N LYS A 148 5.46 21.47 0.22
CA LYS A 148 4.41 22.15 0.99
C LYS A 148 4.87 22.35 2.45
N PRO A 149 4.37 23.38 3.16
CA PRO A 149 4.68 23.59 4.58
C PRO A 149 4.49 22.35 5.44
N ASP A 150 3.40 21.61 5.23
CA ASP A 150 3.10 20.36 5.93
C ASP A 150 4.17 19.29 5.69
N GLN A 151 4.67 19.17 4.46
CA GLN A 151 5.71 18.20 4.11
C GLN A 151 7.05 18.57 4.74
N ILE A 152 7.36 19.87 4.83
CA ILE A 152 8.56 20.36 5.52
C ILE A 152 8.47 20.01 7.00
N ASN A 153 7.33 20.29 7.64
CA ASN A 153 7.10 19.97 9.04
C ASN A 153 7.23 18.46 9.32
N GLU A 154 6.64 17.62 8.48
CA GLU A 154 6.77 16.16 8.57
C GLU A 154 8.21 15.68 8.37
N CYS A 155 8.98 16.32 7.48
CA CYS A 155 10.41 16.04 7.33
C CYS A 155 11.21 16.39 8.57
N VAL A 156 10.91 17.53 9.22
CA VAL A 156 11.58 17.91 10.48
C VAL A 156 11.26 16.89 11.57
N ARG A 157 10.00 16.48 11.71
CA ARG A 157 9.60 15.43 12.65
C ARG A 157 10.32 14.11 12.37
N PHE A 158 10.45 13.73 11.11
CA PHE A 158 11.23 12.55 10.70
C PHE A 158 12.69 12.66 11.10
N ILE A 159 13.34 13.81 10.84
CA ILE A 159 14.74 14.05 11.24
C ILE A 159 14.92 13.91 12.75
N ARG A 160 14.02 14.49 13.54
CA ARG A 160 14.04 14.36 15.01
C ARG A 160 13.91 12.91 15.43
N HIS A 161 12.94 12.20 14.87
CA HIS A 161 12.66 10.80 15.21
C HIS A 161 13.81 9.87 14.82
N GLU A 162 14.24 9.91 13.57
CA GLU A 162 15.18 8.94 12.98
C GLU A 162 16.63 9.21 13.39
N PHE A 163 17.05 10.48 13.44
CA PHE A 163 18.46 10.84 13.62
C PHE A 163 18.78 11.36 15.02
N GLN A 164 17.78 11.82 15.77
CA GLN A 164 17.96 12.49 17.06
C GLN A 164 17.18 11.84 18.21
N GLY A 165 16.68 10.61 18.01
CA GLY A 165 16.01 9.85 19.07
C GLY A 165 14.68 10.46 19.56
N GLY A 166 14.03 11.26 18.71
CA GLY A 166 12.75 11.90 19.04
C GLY A 166 12.84 13.15 19.91
N MET A 167 14.02 13.78 20.01
CA MET A 167 14.19 15.02 20.76
C MET A 167 13.41 16.18 20.12
N THR A 168 12.20 16.46 20.63
CA THR A 168 11.54 17.76 20.46
C THR A 168 11.99 18.67 21.59
N LEU A 169 12.70 19.77 21.27
CA LEU A 169 13.04 20.77 22.29
C LEU A 169 11.75 21.43 22.82
N PRO A 170 11.64 21.70 24.13
CA PRO A 170 10.47 22.35 24.70
C PRO A 170 10.39 23.78 24.16
N GLY A 171 9.44 24.02 23.26
CA GLY A 171 9.43 25.24 22.48
C GLY A 171 8.08 25.53 21.84
N GLU A 172 7.59 24.67 20.95
CA GLU A 172 6.22 24.78 20.44
C GLU A 172 5.66 23.41 20.03
N PRO A 173 4.42 23.06 20.40
CA PRO A 173 3.71 22.03 19.67
C PRO A 173 3.60 22.52 18.22
N MET A 174 4.20 21.78 17.28
CA MET A 174 4.14 22.08 15.86
C MET A 174 2.66 22.16 15.47
N LYS A 175 2.12 23.39 15.40
CA LYS A 175 0.70 23.61 15.11
C LYS A 175 0.46 23.03 13.73
N SER A 176 -0.31 21.95 13.68
CA SER A 176 -0.80 21.37 12.43
C SER A 176 -1.30 22.51 11.56
N PRO A 177 -0.90 22.61 10.28
CA PRO A 177 -1.33 23.70 9.43
C PRO A 177 -2.84 23.61 9.23
N THR A 178 -3.59 24.35 10.03
CA THR A 178 -4.99 24.61 9.76
C THR A 178 -5.05 25.36 8.44
N LYS A 179 -5.98 24.90 7.61
CA LYS A 179 -6.18 25.13 6.16
C LYS A 179 -6.44 26.58 5.72
N ASP A 180 -5.99 27.57 6.48
CA ASP A 180 -6.50 28.94 6.40
C ASP A 180 -5.52 29.95 5.80
N MET A 181 -4.59 29.51 4.95
CA MET A 181 -3.82 30.45 4.13
C MET A 181 -4.64 30.83 2.89
N LYS A 182 -5.63 31.71 3.09
CA LYS A 182 -6.37 32.37 2.02
C LYS A 182 -5.40 33.29 1.26
N MET A 183 -5.19 32.97 -0.02
CA MET A 183 -4.57 33.88 -1.00
C MET A 183 -5.30 35.22 -0.98
N LYS A 184 -4.52 36.30 -0.88
CA LYS A 184 -4.88 37.66 -1.27
C LYS A 184 -3.91 38.10 -2.34
#